data_AF-A0A383VT68-F1
#
_entry.id   AF-A0A383VT68-F1
#
_cell.length_a   1.000
_cell.length_b   1.000
_cell.length_c   1.000
_cell.angle_alpha   90.00
_cell.angle_beta   90.00
_cell.angle_gamma   90.00
#
_symmetry.space_group_name_H-M   'P 1'
#
loop_
_entity.id
_entity.type
_entity.pdbx_description
1 polymer ?
#
loop_
_entity_poly.entity_id
_entity_poly.type
_entity_poly.pdbx_seq_one_letter_code
_entity_poly.pdbx_strand_id
1 'polypeptide(L)'
;MTMDSLENDIHSHASSDCDSEDFDVCFICLDGPRQQEPLVSPCSCPRKVHAACLAKWQLNCAGKDEETRCRFCHSVLPDWRPALTPQQLKPAASVMSVRYRGVTYRITYTPGPDGLEHFLATLQAIGIKVASASQVTFLCRSPDTGEEMSLKGLKAFDAAAYCASITAAKRVQKDADKRQRKLAAQQQHLQQQQHDVDASPHSDHDLGVRPEAGPDSPRSANWCNDSRRTAHVHAEAVGSGAGRRGASSSAAAAREHASRAHAAFYTAAAGSSGNLAAAGAVAAQQQQQAVAASWWRRALACVHLAPQQQSRQRTAA
;
A
#
# COMPACT_ATOMS: atom_id res chain seq x y z
N MET A 1 76.99 -27.98 -31.99
CA MET A 1 75.87 -28.56 -32.75
C MET A 1 75.02 -29.34 -31.77
N THR A 2 73.95 -28.71 -31.28
CA THR A 2 72.72 -29.31 -30.71
C THR A 2 71.86 -28.13 -30.25
N MET A 3 71.14 -27.55 -31.21
CA MET A 3 69.98 -26.70 -30.95
C MET A 3 68.77 -27.62 -31.04
N ASP A 4 68.08 -27.90 -29.93
CA ASP A 4 66.71 -28.43 -29.94
C ASP A 4 66.20 -28.51 -28.49
N SER A 5 65.57 -27.45 -28.00
CA SER A 5 64.76 -27.42 -26.76
C SER A 5 63.97 -26.12 -26.72
N LEU A 6 62.97 -26.01 -27.59
CA LEU A 6 61.84 -25.09 -27.42
C LEU A 6 60.58 -25.90 -27.69
N GLU A 7 60.21 -26.73 -26.72
CA GLU A 7 58.87 -27.32 -26.64
C GLU A 7 57.88 -26.18 -26.37
N ASN A 8 57.26 -25.74 -27.46
CA ASN A 8 56.24 -24.71 -27.49
C ASN A 8 54.91 -25.40 -27.16
N ASP A 9 54.61 -25.54 -25.86
CA ASP A 9 53.30 -25.97 -25.35
C ASP A 9 52.24 -24.90 -25.69
N ILE A 10 51.79 -24.95 -26.94
CA ILE A 10 50.57 -24.29 -27.39
C ILE A 10 49.44 -25.02 -26.68
N HIS A 11 49.10 -24.52 -25.49
CA HIS A 11 47.82 -24.79 -24.86
C HIS A 11 46.74 -24.33 -25.84
N SER A 12 46.29 -25.28 -26.64
CA SER A 12 45.02 -25.27 -27.34
C SER A 12 43.98 -25.18 -26.24
N HIS A 13 43.71 -23.96 -25.78
CA HIS A 13 42.46 -23.62 -25.12
C HIS A 13 41.40 -23.94 -26.15
N ALA A 14 40.92 -25.19 -26.10
CA ALA A 14 39.62 -25.55 -26.59
C ALA A 14 38.70 -24.42 -26.14
N SER A 15 38.28 -23.63 -27.12
CA SER A 15 37.09 -22.83 -27.08
C SER A 15 35.96 -23.81 -26.76
N SER A 16 35.86 -24.13 -25.47
CA SER A 16 34.72 -24.78 -24.84
C SER A 16 33.54 -23.99 -25.33
N ASP A 17 32.72 -24.65 -26.14
CA ASP A 17 31.46 -24.15 -26.64
C ASP A 17 30.78 -23.36 -25.52
N CYS A 18 30.97 -22.05 -25.57
CA CYS A 18 30.18 -21.09 -24.83
C CYS A 18 28.86 -21.07 -25.58
N ASP A 19 28.11 -22.17 -25.41
CA ASP A 19 26.69 -22.26 -25.69
C ASP A 19 26.10 -21.07 -24.94
N SER A 20 25.96 -20.00 -25.71
CA SER A 20 25.53 -18.70 -25.25
C SER A 20 24.04 -18.88 -25.08
N GLU A 21 23.66 -19.60 -24.02
CA GLU A 21 22.30 -19.61 -23.53
C GLU A 21 21.98 -18.13 -23.33
N ASP A 22 21.32 -17.53 -24.31
CA ASP A 22 20.75 -16.19 -24.25
C ASP A 22 19.80 -16.25 -23.06
N PHE A 23 20.35 -15.93 -21.88
CA PHE A 23 19.64 -16.14 -20.64
C PHE A 23 18.39 -15.30 -20.72
N ASP A 24 17.25 -15.98 -20.67
CA ASP A 24 15.96 -15.34 -20.56
C ASP A 24 15.96 -14.55 -19.24
N VAL A 25 16.28 -13.26 -19.33
CA VAL A 25 16.26 -12.34 -18.20
C VAL A 25 15.15 -11.32 -18.39
N CYS A 26 14.58 -10.88 -17.28
CA CYS A 26 13.60 -9.81 -17.26
C CYS A 26 14.26 -8.52 -17.73
N PHE A 27 13.75 -7.90 -18.80
CA PHE A 27 14.35 -6.66 -19.31
C PHE A 27 14.23 -5.46 -18.35
N ILE A 28 13.43 -5.57 -17.28
CA ILE A 28 13.23 -4.49 -16.28
C ILE A 28 14.16 -4.66 -15.08
N CYS A 29 14.18 -5.82 -14.44
CA CYS A 29 15.00 -6.05 -13.24
C CYS A 29 16.30 -6.81 -13.50
N LEU A 30 16.49 -7.34 -14.72
CA LEU A 30 17.63 -8.12 -15.16
C LEU A 30 17.81 -9.48 -14.45
N ASP A 31 16.81 -9.92 -13.68
CA ASP A 31 16.79 -11.26 -13.07
C ASP A 31 16.21 -12.31 -14.02
N GLY A 32 16.61 -13.57 -13.84
CA GLY A 32 16.02 -14.72 -14.52
C GLY A 32 14.58 -15.05 -14.09
N PRO A 33 13.98 -16.12 -14.65
CA PRO A 33 12.64 -16.57 -14.28
C PRO A 33 12.56 -17.03 -12.81
N ARG A 34 11.46 -16.70 -12.13
CA ARG A 34 11.18 -17.15 -10.76
C ARG A 34 10.13 -18.28 -10.79
N GLN A 35 10.19 -19.25 -9.89
CA GLN A 35 9.23 -20.36 -9.84
C GLN A 35 7.76 -19.91 -9.78
N GLN A 36 7.49 -18.83 -9.03
CA GLN A 36 6.14 -18.27 -8.89
C GLN A 36 5.82 -17.17 -9.91
N GLU A 37 6.83 -16.70 -10.64
CA GLU A 37 6.71 -15.58 -11.56
C GLU A 37 7.61 -15.85 -12.78
N PRO A 38 7.13 -16.68 -13.72
CA PRO A 38 7.86 -16.94 -14.95
C PRO A 38 7.93 -15.66 -15.79
N LEU A 39 8.91 -15.61 -16.67
CA LEU A 39 9.00 -14.55 -17.65
C LEU A 39 7.92 -14.72 -18.72
N VAL A 40 7.28 -13.61 -19.08
CA VAL A 40 6.25 -13.55 -20.12
C VAL A 40 6.68 -12.63 -21.26
N SER A 41 6.15 -12.89 -22.45
CA SER A 41 6.27 -12.01 -23.61
C SER A 41 4.91 -11.32 -23.84
N PRO A 42 4.67 -10.12 -23.27
CA PRO A 42 3.34 -9.48 -23.31
C PRO A 42 2.94 -8.99 -24.71
N CYS A 43 3.86 -9.01 -25.67
CA CYS A 43 3.65 -8.61 -27.06
C CYS A 43 4.69 -9.31 -27.95
N SER A 44 4.64 -9.06 -29.27
CA SER A 44 5.55 -9.66 -30.26
C SER A 44 7.00 -9.13 -30.21
N CYS A 45 7.33 -8.23 -29.28
CA CYS A 45 8.72 -7.80 -29.09
C CYS A 45 9.55 -8.96 -28.51
N PRO A 46 10.85 -9.07 -28.84
CA PRO A 46 11.70 -10.17 -28.39
C PRO A 46 12.05 -10.11 -26.89
N ARG A 47 11.42 -9.23 -26.11
CA ARG A 47 11.80 -8.96 -24.71
C ARG A 47 10.88 -9.70 -23.76
N LYS A 48 11.48 -10.45 -22.83
CA LYS A 48 10.81 -11.17 -21.76
C LYS A 48 10.82 -10.37 -20.46
N VAL A 49 9.75 -10.46 -19.68
CA VAL A 49 9.56 -9.66 -18.46
C VAL A 49 8.75 -10.41 -17.42
N HIS A 50 9.00 -10.16 -16.13
CA HIS A 50 8.09 -10.61 -15.09
C HIS A 50 6.78 -9.82 -15.13
N ALA A 51 5.66 -10.49 -14.87
CA ALA A 51 4.34 -9.84 -14.89
C ALA A 51 4.24 -8.66 -13.89
N ALA A 52 4.77 -8.80 -12.67
CA ALA A 52 4.75 -7.73 -11.68
C ALA A 52 5.71 -6.59 -12.05
N CYS A 53 6.87 -6.88 -12.66
CA CYS A 53 7.78 -5.85 -13.14
C CYS A 53 7.13 -4.99 -14.24
N LEU A 54 6.46 -5.64 -15.21
CA LEU A 54 5.70 -4.93 -16.23
C LEU A 54 4.59 -4.09 -15.60
N ALA A 55 3.84 -4.66 -14.65
CA ALA A 55 2.74 -3.97 -13.99
C ALA A 55 3.20 -2.74 -13.18
N LYS A 56 4.33 -2.82 -12.48
CA LYS A 56 4.97 -1.66 -11.81
C LYS A 56 5.36 -0.58 -12.79
N TRP A 57 5.93 -0.97 -13.93
CA TRP A 57 6.31 -0.03 -14.97
C TRP A 57 5.09 0.65 -15.60
N GLN A 58 4.02 -0.10 -15.89
CA GLN A 58 2.74 0.43 -16.38
C GLN A 58 2.16 1.45 -15.37
N LEU A 59 2.16 1.11 -14.07
CA LEU A 59 1.70 2.01 -13.01
C LEU A 59 2.54 3.29 -12.94
N ASN A 60 3.87 3.20 -13.07
CA ASN A 60 4.74 4.39 -13.15
C ASN A 60 4.52 5.22 -14.42
N CYS A 61 3.98 4.61 -15.46
CA CYS A 61 3.58 5.26 -16.70
C CYS A 61 2.11 5.69 -16.72
N ALA A 62 1.40 5.63 -15.59
CA ALA A 62 -0.04 5.91 -15.54
C ALA A 62 -0.40 7.24 -16.21
N GLY A 63 -1.42 7.20 -17.06
CA GLY A 63 -1.89 8.33 -17.87
C GLY A 63 -1.08 8.60 -19.14
N LYS A 64 -0.07 7.78 -19.46
CA LYS A 64 0.66 7.78 -20.72
C LYS A 64 0.28 6.57 -21.57
N ASP A 65 0.63 6.59 -22.85
CA ASP A 65 0.35 5.48 -23.76
C ASP A 65 1.05 4.19 -23.29
N GLU A 66 2.24 4.32 -22.70
CA GLU A 66 3.01 3.21 -22.12
C GLU A 66 2.31 2.47 -20.99
N GLU A 67 1.28 3.04 -20.36
CA GLU A 67 0.46 2.31 -19.39
C GLU A 67 -0.26 1.12 -20.04
N THR A 68 -0.72 1.28 -21.29
CA THR A 68 -1.62 0.31 -21.95
C THR A 68 -1.07 -0.25 -23.25
N ARG A 69 0.02 0.32 -23.78
CA ARG A 69 0.60 -0.07 -25.08
C ARG A 69 2.11 -0.21 -25.00
N CYS A 70 2.64 -1.16 -25.75
CA CYS A 70 4.09 -1.35 -25.86
C CYS A 70 4.72 -0.15 -26.59
N ARG A 71 5.81 0.40 -26.04
CA ARG A 71 6.51 1.55 -26.64
C ARG A 71 7.17 1.24 -28.00
N PHE A 72 7.38 -0.04 -28.32
CA PHE A 72 8.08 -0.46 -29.55
C PHE A 72 7.10 -0.90 -30.64
N CYS A 73 6.20 -1.84 -30.34
CA CYS A 73 5.26 -2.39 -31.32
C CYS A 73 3.82 -1.86 -31.17
N HIS A 74 3.54 -1.01 -30.18
CA HIS A 74 2.22 -0.42 -29.90
C HIS A 74 1.07 -1.41 -29.63
N SER A 75 1.37 -2.71 -29.51
CA SER A 75 0.43 -3.73 -29.07
C SER A 75 -0.12 -3.41 -27.68
N VAL A 76 -1.38 -3.75 -27.45
CA VAL A 76 -2.03 -3.58 -26.15
C VAL A 76 -1.36 -4.50 -25.13
N LEU A 77 -0.95 -3.93 -24.00
CA LEU A 77 -0.36 -4.65 -22.88
C LEU A 77 -1.47 -5.22 -21.97
N PRO A 78 -1.18 -6.29 -21.21
CA PRO A 78 -2.14 -6.82 -20.24
C PRO A 78 -2.48 -5.78 -19.15
N ASP A 79 -3.66 -5.93 -18.53
CA ASP A 79 -4.03 -5.10 -17.37
C ASP A 79 -3.06 -5.35 -16.22
N TRP A 80 -2.51 -4.27 -15.66
CA TRP A 80 -1.50 -4.33 -14.60
C TRP A 80 -2.10 -4.66 -13.23
N ARG A 81 -3.41 -4.38 -13.04
CA ARG A 81 -4.08 -4.47 -11.75
C ARG A 81 -4.03 -5.86 -11.10
N PRO A 82 -4.27 -6.98 -11.81
CA PRO A 82 -4.23 -8.31 -11.22
C PRO A 82 -2.82 -8.71 -10.77
N ALA A 83 -1.77 -8.24 -11.46
CA ALA A 83 -0.39 -8.58 -11.13
C ALA A 83 0.12 -7.84 -9.87
N LEU A 84 -0.43 -6.67 -9.55
CA LEU A 84 -0.06 -5.91 -8.34
C LEU A 84 -0.99 -6.15 -7.15
N THR A 85 -2.13 -6.80 -7.37
CA THR A 85 -3.16 -6.94 -6.33
C THR A 85 -3.10 -8.32 -5.71
N PRO A 86 -2.82 -8.41 -4.39
CA PRO A 86 -2.89 -9.69 -3.69
C PRO A 86 -4.26 -10.32 -3.88
N GLN A 87 -4.31 -11.62 -4.21
CA GLN A 87 -5.53 -12.34 -4.60
C GLN A 87 -6.66 -12.24 -3.56
N GLN A 88 -6.32 -12.04 -2.30
CA GLN A 88 -7.26 -11.96 -1.17
C GLN A 88 -7.90 -10.57 -1.00
N LEU A 89 -7.37 -9.54 -1.66
CA LEU A 89 -7.82 -8.16 -1.51
C LEU A 89 -8.81 -7.77 -2.61
N LYS A 90 -10.04 -7.43 -2.20
CA LYS A 90 -11.04 -6.83 -3.09
C LYS A 90 -10.98 -5.31 -2.98
N PRO A 91 -10.93 -4.56 -4.09
CA PRO A 91 -11.04 -3.10 -4.09
C PRO A 91 -12.23 -2.62 -3.24
N ALA A 92 -11.98 -1.65 -2.35
CA ALA A 92 -13.00 -1.07 -1.49
C ALA A 92 -13.26 0.39 -1.84
N ALA A 93 -14.48 0.86 -1.56
CA ALA A 93 -14.81 2.28 -1.68
C ALA A 93 -13.83 3.12 -0.84
N SER A 94 -13.34 4.22 -1.42
CA SER A 94 -12.32 5.04 -0.78
C SER A 94 -12.60 6.53 -0.96
N VAL A 95 -11.93 7.33 -0.14
CA VAL A 95 -12.08 8.79 -0.09
C VAL A 95 -10.73 9.39 -0.43
N MET A 96 -10.72 10.37 -1.34
CA MET A 96 -9.53 11.11 -1.72
C MET A 96 -9.43 12.40 -0.90
N SER A 97 -8.23 12.72 -0.43
CA SER A 97 -7.95 13.99 0.23
C SER A 97 -7.29 14.94 -0.76
N VAL A 98 -7.95 16.06 -1.08
CA VAL A 98 -7.45 17.07 -2.02
C VAL A 98 -7.00 18.29 -1.22
N ARG A 99 -5.72 18.65 -1.31
CA ARG A 99 -5.18 19.84 -0.66
C ARG A 99 -5.02 20.98 -1.67
N TYR A 100 -5.73 22.07 -1.47
CA TYR A 100 -5.71 23.25 -2.35
C TYR A 100 -5.70 24.53 -1.51
N ARG A 101 -4.73 25.41 -1.76
CA ARG A 101 -4.56 26.69 -1.03
C ARG A 101 -4.56 26.54 0.49
N GLY A 102 -3.91 25.48 0.99
CA GLY A 102 -3.83 25.18 2.43
C GLY A 102 -5.06 24.49 3.02
N VAL A 103 -6.17 24.40 2.29
CA VAL A 103 -7.41 23.72 2.71
C VAL A 103 -7.41 22.28 2.21
N THR A 104 -7.90 21.35 3.03
CA THR A 104 -8.03 19.93 2.68
C THR A 104 -9.50 19.56 2.52
N TYR A 105 -9.87 19.10 1.32
CA TYR A 105 -11.20 18.62 0.98
C TYR A 105 -11.20 17.09 0.93
N ARG A 106 -12.27 16.47 1.44
CA ARG A 106 -12.45 15.00 1.38
C ARG A 106 -13.52 14.69 0.36
N ILE A 107 -13.16 13.99 -0.71
CA ILE A 107 -14.03 13.73 -1.85
C ILE A 107 -14.21 12.22 -1.99
N THR A 108 -15.46 11.77 -1.99
CA THR A 108 -15.83 10.41 -2.40
C THR A 108 -15.83 10.33 -3.91
N TYR A 109 -15.32 9.24 -4.46
CA TYR A 109 -15.28 9.03 -5.91
C TYR A 109 -15.55 7.57 -6.24
N THR A 110 -15.92 7.33 -7.49
CA THR A 110 -16.09 6.00 -8.08
C THR A 110 -14.92 5.76 -9.05
N PRO A 111 -14.34 4.56 -9.15
CA PRO A 111 -13.37 4.26 -10.20
C PRO A 111 -14.01 4.29 -11.61
N GLY A 112 -13.25 4.65 -12.64
CA GLY A 112 -13.71 4.66 -14.03
C GLY A 112 -14.09 6.04 -14.58
N PRO A 113 -14.54 6.11 -15.84
CA PRO A 113 -14.74 7.37 -16.57
C PRO A 113 -15.79 8.28 -15.92
N ASP A 114 -16.95 7.73 -15.55
CA ASP A 114 -18.02 8.48 -14.86
C ASP A 114 -17.53 9.05 -13.52
N GLY A 115 -16.63 8.31 -12.86
CA GLY A 115 -16.00 8.71 -11.62
C GLY A 115 -15.07 9.90 -11.74
N LEU A 116 -14.33 9.98 -12.86
CA LEU A 116 -13.47 11.11 -13.18
C LEU A 116 -14.30 12.37 -13.44
N GLU A 117 -15.39 12.26 -14.21
CA GLU A 117 -16.29 13.40 -14.47
C GLU A 117 -16.87 13.97 -13.17
N HIS A 118 -17.37 13.09 -12.29
CA HIS A 118 -17.87 13.50 -10.98
C HIS A 118 -16.78 14.15 -10.11
N PHE A 119 -15.56 13.59 -10.15
CA PHE A 119 -14.42 14.17 -9.44
C PHE A 119 -14.10 15.58 -9.95
N LEU A 120 -14.05 15.79 -11.26
CA LEU A 120 -13.80 17.10 -11.88
C LEU A 120 -14.91 18.11 -11.57
N ALA A 121 -16.17 17.69 -11.65
CA ALA A 121 -17.31 18.53 -11.27
C ALA A 121 -17.22 18.96 -9.80
N THR A 122 -16.81 18.05 -8.91
CA THR A 122 -16.59 18.36 -7.49
C THR A 122 -15.46 19.37 -7.29
N LEU A 123 -14.33 19.20 -7.99
CA LEU A 123 -13.22 20.16 -7.94
C LEU A 123 -13.65 21.55 -8.44
N GLN A 124 -14.42 21.62 -9.52
CA GLN A 124 -14.94 22.86 -10.07
C GLN A 124 -15.92 23.55 -9.10
N ALA A 125 -16.80 22.80 -8.45
CA ALA A 125 -17.71 23.32 -7.43
C ALA A 125 -16.99 23.92 -6.21
N ILE A 126 -15.81 23.40 -5.87
CA ILE A 126 -14.94 23.93 -4.81
C ILE A 126 -14.17 25.20 -5.26
N GLY A 127 -14.27 25.57 -6.54
CA GLY A 127 -13.56 26.71 -7.12
C GLY A 127 -12.12 26.40 -7.54
N ILE A 128 -11.78 25.11 -7.68
CA ILE A 128 -10.48 24.67 -8.20
C ILE A 128 -10.57 24.69 -9.73
N LYS A 129 -9.86 25.63 -10.35
CA LYS A 129 -9.80 25.71 -11.82
C LYS A 129 -8.88 24.61 -12.36
N VAL A 130 -9.46 23.50 -12.80
CA VAL A 130 -8.72 22.37 -13.40
C VAL A 130 -8.46 22.61 -14.90
N ALA A 131 -8.05 23.83 -15.27
CA ALA A 131 -7.87 24.20 -16.68
C ALA A 131 -6.69 23.47 -17.35
N SER A 132 -5.74 22.96 -16.55
CA SER A 132 -4.61 22.18 -17.05
C SER A 132 -4.51 20.84 -16.33
N ALA A 133 -4.66 19.75 -17.08
CA ALA A 133 -4.51 18.39 -16.56
C ALA A 133 -3.14 18.16 -15.88
N SER A 134 -2.10 18.86 -16.32
CA SER A 134 -0.70 18.69 -15.91
C SER A 134 -0.39 19.11 -14.46
N GLN A 135 -1.26 19.89 -13.82
CA GLN A 135 -1.00 20.41 -12.47
C GLN A 135 -1.47 19.47 -11.35
N VAL A 136 -2.26 18.45 -11.67
CA VAL A 136 -2.75 17.50 -10.66
C VAL A 136 -1.69 16.44 -10.41
N THR A 137 -1.30 16.28 -9.15
CA THR A 137 -0.41 15.19 -8.70
C THR A 137 -1.15 14.38 -7.65
N PHE A 138 -1.31 13.09 -7.92
CA PHE A 138 -1.88 12.13 -6.99
C PHE A 138 -0.76 11.51 -6.17
N LEU A 139 -0.88 11.58 -4.84
CA LEU A 139 -0.02 10.86 -3.92
C LEU A 139 -0.74 9.60 -3.47
N CYS A 140 -0.19 8.43 -3.77
CA CYS A 140 -0.78 7.15 -3.43
C CYS A 140 0.28 6.17 -2.91
N ARG A 141 -0.17 4.96 -2.53
CA ARG A 141 0.70 3.86 -2.11
C ARG A 141 0.60 2.72 -3.10
N SER A 142 1.72 2.09 -3.43
CA SER A 142 1.74 0.95 -4.35
C SER A 142 0.87 -0.20 -3.80
N PRO A 143 0.03 -0.86 -4.62
CA PRO A 143 -0.83 -1.96 -4.18
C PRO A 143 -0.06 -3.15 -3.61
N ASP A 144 1.16 -3.40 -4.07
CA ASP A 144 1.99 -4.52 -3.64
C ASP A 144 2.85 -4.16 -2.43
N THR A 145 3.79 -3.21 -2.56
CA THR A 145 4.79 -2.84 -1.53
C THR A 145 4.23 -1.92 -0.46
N GLY A 146 3.21 -1.12 -0.78
CA GLY A 146 2.72 -0.04 0.09
C GLY A 146 3.62 1.19 0.17
N GLU A 147 4.67 1.24 -0.66
CA GLU A 147 5.57 2.40 -0.81
C GLU A 147 4.82 3.60 -1.40
N GLU A 148 5.19 4.80 -0.98
CA GLU A 148 4.56 6.03 -1.48
C GLU A 148 5.06 6.36 -2.89
N MET A 149 4.14 6.75 -3.76
CA MET A 149 4.44 7.12 -5.13
C MET A 149 3.58 8.30 -5.58
N SER A 150 4.05 9.03 -6.59
CA SER A 150 3.35 10.17 -7.16
C SER A 150 2.98 9.92 -8.61
N LEU A 151 1.70 10.00 -8.95
CA LEU A 151 1.20 9.92 -10.32
C LEU A 151 0.80 11.32 -10.78
N LYS A 152 1.21 11.70 -12.00
CA LYS A 152 1.04 13.07 -12.50
C LYS A 152 0.01 13.11 -13.61
N GLY A 153 -0.78 14.17 -13.62
CA GLY A 153 -1.77 14.44 -14.65
C GLY A 153 -3.11 13.78 -14.37
N LEU A 154 -4.20 14.42 -14.81
CA LEU A 154 -5.56 13.87 -14.68
C LEU A 154 -5.74 12.49 -15.32
N LYS A 155 -4.99 12.17 -16.38
CA LYS A 155 -5.03 10.86 -17.03
C LYS A 155 -4.60 9.71 -16.10
N ALA A 156 -3.86 10.00 -15.04
CA ALA A 156 -3.48 9.02 -14.03
C ALA A 156 -4.56 8.81 -12.94
N PHE A 157 -5.74 9.42 -13.08
CA PHE A 157 -6.82 9.33 -12.09
C PHE A 157 -7.23 7.89 -11.81
N ASP A 158 -7.46 7.07 -12.84
CA ASP A 158 -7.92 5.69 -12.65
C ASP A 158 -6.90 4.83 -11.90
N ALA A 159 -5.62 5.01 -12.19
CA ALA A 159 -4.55 4.34 -11.47
C ALA A 159 -4.48 4.80 -10.00
N ALA A 160 -4.57 6.10 -9.75
CA ALA A 160 -4.59 6.66 -8.40
C ALA A 160 -5.80 6.18 -7.59
N ALA A 161 -6.97 6.20 -8.22
CA ALA A 161 -8.23 5.69 -7.70
C ALA A 161 -8.11 4.21 -7.30
N TYR A 162 -7.49 3.40 -8.17
CA TYR A 162 -7.24 2.00 -7.89
C TYR A 162 -6.32 1.80 -6.67
N CYS A 163 -5.17 2.48 -6.64
CA CYS A 163 -4.23 2.40 -5.51
C CYS A 163 -4.89 2.77 -4.17
N ALA A 164 -5.73 3.81 -4.17
CA ALA A 164 -6.48 4.22 -3.00
C ALA A 164 -7.56 3.19 -2.59
N SER A 165 -8.23 2.53 -3.56
CA SER A 165 -9.20 1.45 -3.28
C SER A 165 -8.56 0.22 -2.63
N ILE A 166 -7.36 -0.18 -3.07
CA ILE A 166 -6.59 -1.28 -2.46
C ILE A 166 -6.09 -0.88 -1.07
N THR A 167 -5.62 0.35 -0.92
CA THR A 167 -5.21 0.88 0.39
C THR A 167 -6.37 0.89 1.39
N ALA A 168 -7.58 1.26 0.94
CA ALA A 168 -8.78 1.21 1.76
C ALA A 168 -9.14 -0.23 2.14
N ALA A 169 -9.07 -1.18 1.19
CA ALA A 169 -9.32 -2.59 1.45
C ALA A 169 -8.36 -3.17 2.50
N LYS A 170 -7.05 -2.88 2.38
CA LYS A 170 -6.03 -3.28 3.36
C LYS A 170 -6.34 -2.76 4.78
N ARG A 171 -6.86 -1.53 4.89
CA ARG A 171 -7.26 -0.95 6.20
C ARG A 171 -8.47 -1.68 6.78
N VAL A 172 -9.49 -1.94 5.97
CA VAL A 172 -10.70 -2.66 6.40
C VAL A 172 -10.34 -4.06 6.92
N GLN A 173 -9.46 -4.79 6.22
CA GLN A 173 -9.00 -6.11 6.65
C GLN A 173 -8.24 -6.04 7.99
N LYS A 174 -7.29 -5.12 8.11
CA LYS A 174 -6.53 -4.94 9.36
C LYS A 174 -7.43 -4.58 10.55
N ASP A 175 -8.45 -3.75 10.32
CA ASP A 175 -9.41 -3.39 11.35
C ASP A 175 -10.32 -4.57 11.72
N ALA A 176 -10.70 -5.41 10.75
CA ALA A 176 -11.44 -6.64 11.01
C ALA A 176 -10.62 -7.63 11.84
N ASP A 177 -9.36 -7.87 11.49
CA ASP A 177 -8.45 -8.75 12.24
C ASP A 177 -8.24 -8.25 13.67
N LYS A 178 -8.04 -6.94 13.84
CA LYS A 178 -7.91 -6.32 15.16
C LYS A 178 -9.17 -6.50 16.00
N ARG A 179 -10.36 -6.31 15.40
CA ARG A 179 -11.65 -6.56 16.09
C ARG A 179 -11.79 -8.03 16.49
N GLN A 180 -11.45 -8.96 15.59
CA GLN A 180 -11.53 -10.39 15.87
C GLN A 180 -10.60 -10.80 17.02
N ARG A 181 -9.35 -10.31 17.04
CA ARG A 181 -8.41 -10.57 18.15
C ARG A 181 -8.92 -10.02 19.48
N LYS A 182 -9.54 -8.83 19.48
CA LYS A 182 -10.12 -8.25 20.69
C LYS A 182 -11.30 -9.07 21.22
N LEU A 183 -12.17 -9.55 20.33
CA LEU A 183 -13.29 -10.40 20.70
C LEU A 183 -12.83 -11.76 21.26
N ALA A 184 -11.82 -12.38 20.63
CA ALA A 184 -11.24 -13.63 21.12
C ALA A 184 -10.61 -13.46 22.51
N ALA A 185 -9.84 -12.39 22.72
CA ALA A 185 -9.25 -12.09 24.03
C ALA A 185 -10.31 -11.82 25.12
N GLN A 186 -11.41 -11.14 24.76
CA GLN A 186 -12.53 -10.92 25.69
C GLN A 186 -13.22 -12.24 26.08
N GLN A 187 -13.44 -13.14 25.12
CA GLN A 187 -14.02 -14.46 25.39
C GLN A 187 -13.13 -15.32 26.28
N GLN A 188 -11.82 -15.28 26.07
CA GLN A 188 -10.86 -15.99 26.93
C GLN A 188 -10.88 -15.46 28.37
N HIS A 189 -10.97 -14.14 28.55
CA HIS A 189 -11.06 -13.54 29.88
C HIS A 189 -12.34 -13.95 30.63
N LEU A 190 -13.49 -14.02 29.93
CA LEU A 190 -14.75 -14.49 30.50
C LEU A 190 -14.70 -15.97 30.92
N GLN A 191 -14.03 -16.83 30.15
CA GLN A 191 -13.87 -18.26 30.52
C GLN A 191 -12.97 -18.44 31.74
N GLN A 192 -11.91 -17.64 31.87
CA GLN A 192 -11.03 -17.72 33.03
C GLN A 192 -11.74 -17.29 34.32
N GLN A 193 -12.58 -16.26 34.27
CA GLN A 193 -13.40 -15.86 35.42
C GLN A 193 -14.38 -16.95 35.86
N GLN A 194 -14.89 -17.79 34.93
CA GLN A 194 -15.77 -18.89 35.28
C GLN A 194 -15.04 -20.04 35.99
N HIS A 195 -13.78 -20.29 35.64
CA HIS A 195 -12.98 -21.35 36.30
C HIS A 195 -12.55 -20.98 37.73
N ASP A 196 -12.33 -19.70 38.04
CA ASP A 196 -11.96 -19.29 39.41
C ASP A 196 -13.12 -19.39 40.41
N VAL A 197 -14.39 -19.39 39.97
CA VAL A 197 -15.54 -19.47 40.89
C VAL A 197 -15.82 -20.90 41.39
N ASP A 198 -15.38 -21.92 40.65
CA ASP A 198 -15.61 -23.34 40.98
C ASP A 198 -14.42 -23.98 41.73
N ALA A 199 -13.28 -23.28 41.77
CA ALA A 199 -12.08 -23.68 42.51
C ALA A 199 -11.99 -23.03 43.89
N SER A 200 -13.13 -22.84 44.58
CA SER A 200 -13.13 -22.46 45.99
C SER A 200 -12.88 -23.71 46.85
N PRO A 201 -11.67 -23.93 47.40
CA PRO A 201 -11.46 -25.03 48.33
C PRO A 201 -12.33 -24.77 49.57
N HIS A 202 -13.12 -25.78 49.95
CA HIS A 202 -13.61 -25.92 51.31
C HIS A 202 -12.40 -25.90 52.26
N SER A 203 -12.07 -24.72 52.79
CA SER A 203 -11.17 -24.61 53.94
C SER A 203 -11.98 -24.92 55.19
N ASP A 204 -11.85 -26.15 55.64
CA ASP A 204 -12.22 -26.57 56.99
C ASP A 204 -11.57 -25.64 58.03
N HIS A 205 -12.35 -25.35 59.05
CA HIS A 205 -11.94 -24.68 60.26
C HIS A 205 -10.74 -25.39 60.92
N ASP A 206 -9.62 -24.70 61.09
CA ASP A 206 -8.67 -25.03 62.17
C ASP A 206 -8.52 -23.83 63.11
N LEU A 207 -8.94 -24.04 64.35
CA LEU A 207 -8.93 -23.08 65.45
C LEU A 207 -7.62 -23.23 66.22
N GLY A 208 -6.57 -22.50 65.80
CA GLY A 208 -5.26 -22.56 66.42
C GLY A 208 -4.74 -21.21 66.94
N VAL A 209 -5.21 -20.81 68.13
CA VAL A 209 -4.53 -20.06 69.20
C VAL A 209 -3.46 -19.00 68.83
N ARG A 210 -3.77 -17.74 69.19
CA ARG A 210 -2.85 -16.56 69.30
C ARG A 210 -1.77 -16.77 70.36
N PRO A 211 -0.60 -16.12 70.19
CA PRO A 211 -0.17 -15.20 71.26
C PRO A 211 0.25 -13.80 70.76
N GLU A 212 -0.30 -12.83 71.48
CA GLU A 212 0.19 -11.51 71.95
C GLU A 212 1.49 -10.85 71.42
N ALA A 213 1.40 -9.50 71.39
CA ALA A 213 2.42 -8.43 71.32
C ALA A 213 3.17 -8.27 69.97
N GLY A 214 3.33 -7.08 69.37
CA GLY A 214 3.11 -5.68 69.76
C GLY A 214 3.36 -4.78 68.53
N PRO A 215 3.38 -3.44 68.68
CA PRO A 215 3.14 -2.48 67.61
C PRO A 215 4.42 -2.06 66.89
N ASP A 216 4.33 -1.78 65.58
CA ASP A 216 4.95 -0.58 64.98
C ASP A 216 4.49 -0.37 63.52
N SER A 217 3.98 0.84 63.28
CA SER A 217 3.91 1.53 61.99
C SER A 217 5.34 1.87 61.51
N PRO A 218 5.60 2.52 60.34
CA PRO A 218 4.77 2.84 59.18
C PRO A 218 5.48 2.56 57.82
N ARG A 219 4.76 2.60 56.71
CA ARG A 219 5.09 3.43 55.51
C ARG A 219 4.37 2.92 54.26
N SER A 220 3.43 3.75 53.83
CA SER A 220 2.94 3.81 52.46
C SER A 220 4.12 4.01 51.50
N ALA A 221 4.30 3.07 50.57
CA ALA A 221 5.09 3.27 49.37
C ALA A 221 4.16 3.13 48.16
N ASN A 222 3.94 4.28 47.52
CA ASN A 222 3.34 4.44 46.21
C ASN A 222 3.95 3.44 45.21
N TRP A 223 3.11 2.62 44.57
CA TRP A 223 3.45 2.05 43.27
C TRP A 223 2.85 2.92 42.18
N CYS A 224 3.61 3.95 41.79
CA CYS A 224 3.45 4.59 40.49
C CYS A 224 3.98 3.63 39.42
N ASN A 225 3.13 3.22 38.48
CA ASN A 225 3.59 2.57 37.26
C ASN A 225 3.64 3.63 36.14
N ASP A 226 4.71 4.43 36.15
CA ASP A 226 5.09 5.34 35.07
C ASP A 226 6.13 4.63 34.20
N SER A 227 5.71 4.19 33.02
CA SER A 227 6.62 3.73 31.97
C SER A 227 6.67 4.76 30.85
N ARG A 228 7.26 5.93 31.15
CA ARG A 228 7.84 6.81 30.14
C ARG A 228 9.13 6.23 29.61
N ARG A 229 9.09 5.90 28.32
CA ARG A 229 10.22 5.55 27.48
C ARG A 229 10.88 6.86 27.00
N THR A 230 11.99 7.24 27.60
CA THR A 230 12.88 8.28 27.07
C THR A 230 14.18 7.62 26.60
N ALA A 231 14.43 7.69 25.29
CA ALA A 231 15.67 7.28 24.67
C ALA A 231 16.74 8.35 24.91
N HIS A 232 17.90 7.92 25.42
CA HIS A 232 19.12 8.72 25.47
C HIS A 232 19.66 8.93 24.06
N VAL A 233 19.90 10.19 23.73
CA VAL A 233 20.66 10.65 22.58
C VAL A 233 22.12 10.78 23.06
N HIS A 234 23.04 10.04 22.45
CA HIS A 234 24.48 10.30 22.60
C HIS A 234 24.90 11.25 21.48
N ALA A 235 25.46 12.38 21.86
CA ALA A 235 26.15 13.32 20.98
C ALA A 235 27.54 13.60 21.58
N GLU A 236 28.59 13.15 20.90
CA GLU A 236 29.96 13.67 20.92
C GLU A 236 30.45 13.50 19.46
N ALA A 237 30.78 14.52 18.66
CA ALA A 237 31.69 15.65 18.79
C ALA A 237 33.17 15.30 18.47
N VAL A 238 33.68 16.09 17.51
CA VAL A 238 35.09 16.46 17.24
C VAL A 238 35.96 15.51 16.40
N GLY A 239 36.33 16.00 15.22
CA GLY A 239 37.38 15.45 14.35
C GLY A 239 37.75 16.44 13.25
N SER A 240 38.42 17.53 13.64
CA SER A 240 39.05 18.49 12.73
C SER A 240 40.21 17.84 11.97
N GLY A 241 40.25 17.98 10.65
CA GLY A 241 41.38 17.58 9.81
C GLY A 241 41.41 18.40 8.52
N ALA A 242 42.24 19.43 8.50
CA ALA A 242 42.46 20.32 7.37
C ALA A 242 43.40 19.71 6.31
N GLY A 243 43.15 19.98 5.02
CA GLY A 243 44.25 20.01 4.05
C GLY A 243 43.94 19.78 2.56
N ARG A 244 43.93 20.89 1.80
CA ARG A 244 44.45 21.09 0.44
C ARG A 244 43.61 20.72 -0.81
N ARG A 245 43.05 21.81 -1.38
CA ARG A 245 43.20 22.35 -2.76
C ARG A 245 43.17 21.39 -3.96
N GLY A 246 42.14 21.57 -4.79
CA GLY A 246 42.15 21.23 -6.22
C GLY A 246 40.86 21.70 -6.88
N ALA A 247 40.96 22.62 -7.83
CA ALA A 247 39.84 23.29 -8.49
C ALA A 247 39.03 22.37 -9.44
N SER A 248 37.76 22.71 -9.65
CA SER A 248 37.07 22.87 -10.96
C SER A 248 35.62 22.35 -10.98
N SER A 249 34.80 23.04 -11.76
CA SER A 249 33.46 22.67 -12.30
C SER A 249 32.24 22.68 -11.37
N SER A 250 31.55 23.82 -11.40
CA SER A 250 30.11 24.01 -11.64
C SER A 250 29.19 22.78 -11.74
N ALA A 251 28.04 22.92 -11.05
CA ALA A 251 26.79 22.15 -11.17
C ALA A 251 26.54 21.00 -10.15
N ALA A 252 26.48 21.33 -8.84
CA ALA A 252 25.82 20.48 -7.85
C ALA A 252 25.49 21.27 -6.57
N ALA A 253 24.43 22.08 -6.59
CA ALA A 253 23.92 22.76 -5.38
C ALA A 253 22.41 23.02 -5.49
N ALA A 254 21.60 21.96 -5.54
CA ALA A 254 20.14 22.07 -5.43
C ALA A 254 19.44 20.75 -5.06
N ARG A 255 20.04 19.87 -4.26
CA ARG A 255 19.39 18.60 -3.85
C ARG A 255 19.83 18.09 -2.48
N GLU A 256 19.65 18.88 -1.42
CA GLU A 256 19.84 18.34 -0.06
C GLU A 256 19.08 19.07 1.06
N HIS A 257 17.87 19.58 0.77
CA HIS A 257 17.03 20.26 1.78
C HIS A 257 15.56 19.80 1.81
N ALA A 258 15.20 18.67 1.19
CA ALA A 258 13.79 18.25 1.04
C ALA A 258 13.38 16.96 1.80
N SER A 259 14.20 16.44 2.71
CA SER A 259 13.95 15.12 3.34
C SER A 259 13.81 15.12 4.87
N ARG A 260 13.65 16.28 5.53
CA ARG A 260 13.57 16.33 7.01
C ARG A 260 12.43 17.14 7.63
N ALA A 261 11.36 17.43 6.88
CA ALA A 261 10.22 18.20 7.40
C ALA A 261 8.85 17.67 6.95
N HIS A 262 8.52 16.40 7.21
CA HIS A 262 7.13 15.92 7.07
C HIS A 262 6.71 14.80 8.05
N ALA A 263 7.51 14.53 9.09
CA ALA A 263 7.24 13.46 10.06
C ALA A 263 6.46 13.90 11.33
N ALA A 264 5.91 15.12 11.38
CA ALA A 264 5.34 15.69 12.61
C ALA A 264 3.96 16.36 12.49
N PHE A 265 3.05 15.87 11.63
CA PHE A 265 1.72 16.50 11.47
C PHE A 265 0.49 15.60 11.64
N TYR A 266 0.62 14.41 12.23
CA TYR A 266 -0.53 13.51 12.48
C TYR A 266 -1.01 13.38 13.94
N THR A 267 -0.53 14.23 14.86
CA THR A 267 -1.00 14.21 16.26
C THR A 267 -1.19 15.61 16.81
N ALA A 268 -2.41 16.17 16.63
CA ALA A 268 -3.10 17.07 17.57
C ALA A 268 -4.27 17.78 16.86
N ALA A 269 -5.48 17.28 17.05
CA ALA A 269 -6.72 18.07 16.94
C ALA A 269 -7.87 17.32 17.64
N ALA A 270 -7.71 17.07 18.94
CA ALA A 270 -8.81 16.81 19.86
C ALA A 270 -8.73 17.89 20.93
N GLY A 271 -9.65 18.86 20.88
CA GLY A 271 -9.62 20.00 21.79
C GLY A 271 -10.69 21.04 21.47
N SER A 272 -11.87 20.84 22.05
CA SER A 272 -12.82 21.84 22.52
C SER A 272 -13.33 22.92 21.56
N SER A 273 -14.55 22.73 21.05
CA SER A 273 -15.54 23.80 20.88
C SER A 273 -16.95 23.21 20.69
N GLY A 274 -17.81 23.42 21.69
CA GLY A 274 -19.23 23.74 21.51
C GLY A 274 -20.19 22.62 21.09
N ASN A 275 -20.86 22.04 22.08
CA ASN A 275 -22.16 21.38 21.95
C ASN A 275 -23.15 22.26 21.16
N LEU A 276 -23.67 21.79 20.02
CA LEU A 276 -25.01 22.10 19.44
C LEU A 276 -25.27 21.46 18.04
N ALA A 277 -24.61 20.35 17.67
CA ALA A 277 -24.76 19.73 16.34
C ALA A 277 -24.99 18.20 16.34
N ALA A 278 -25.52 17.63 17.43
CA ALA A 278 -25.66 16.17 17.57
C ALA A 278 -26.96 15.57 17.00
N ALA A 279 -27.97 16.39 16.64
CA ALA A 279 -29.26 15.88 16.14
C ALA A 279 -29.31 15.67 14.62
N GLY A 280 -28.42 16.30 13.83
CA GLY A 280 -28.43 16.22 12.36
C GLY A 280 -27.61 15.08 11.76
N ALA A 281 -26.63 14.54 12.48
CA ALA A 281 -25.69 13.55 11.94
C ALA A 281 -26.28 12.14 11.83
N VAL A 282 -27.26 11.79 12.67
CA VAL A 282 -27.88 10.45 12.65
C VAL A 282 -28.83 10.29 11.45
N ALA A 283 -29.55 11.35 11.06
CA ALA A 283 -30.44 11.33 9.90
C ALA A 283 -29.67 11.18 8.56
N ALA A 284 -28.51 11.85 8.43
CA ALA A 284 -27.69 11.77 7.22
C ALA A 284 -27.07 10.38 7.02
N GLN A 285 -26.72 9.68 8.10
CA GLN A 285 -26.13 8.34 8.03
C GLN A 285 -27.17 7.24 7.75
N GLN A 286 -28.42 7.42 8.19
CA GLN A 286 -29.51 6.47 7.90
C GLN A 286 -29.99 6.58 6.45
N GLN A 287 -29.96 7.79 5.86
CA GLN A 287 -30.31 7.98 4.45
C GLN A 287 -29.26 7.39 3.50
N GLN A 288 -27.97 7.38 3.86
CA GLN A 288 -26.90 6.76 3.06
C GLN A 288 -26.99 5.22 3.00
N GLN A 289 -27.51 4.56 4.05
CA GLN A 289 -27.72 3.11 4.04
C GLN A 289 -28.90 2.68 3.15
N ALA A 290 -29.95 3.51 3.06
CA ALA A 290 -31.09 3.26 2.18
C ALA A 290 -30.72 3.33 0.69
N VAL A 291 -29.83 4.25 0.30
CA VAL A 291 -29.37 4.33 -1.10
C VAL A 291 -28.53 3.11 -1.44
N ALA A 292 -27.54 2.73 -0.62
CA ALA A 292 -26.67 1.58 -0.88
C ALA A 292 -27.44 0.25 -1.06
N ALA A 293 -28.53 0.04 -0.31
CA ALA A 293 -29.38 -1.14 -0.45
C ALA A 293 -30.19 -1.17 -1.77
N SER A 294 -30.42 -0.02 -2.42
CA SER A 294 -31.16 0.06 -3.69
C SER A 294 -30.29 -0.29 -4.91
N TRP A 295 -28.98 -0.01 -4.87
CA TRP A 295 -28.05 -0.34 -5.96
C TRP A 295 -27.86 -1.85 -6.12
N TRP A 296 -27.82 -2.61 -5.01
CA TRP A 296 -27.69 -4.07 -5.05
C TRP A 296 -28.93 -4.77 -5.64
N ARG A 297 -30.14 -4.24 -5.43
CA ARG A 297 -31.37 -4.85 -5.97
C ARG A 297 -31.53 -4.63 -7.49
N ARG A 298 -31.01 -3.52 -8.03
CA ARG A 298 -31.02 -3.25 -9.48
C ARG A 298 -29.98 -4.07 -10.24
N ALA A 299 -28.83 -4.36 -9.64
CA ALA A 299 -27.79 -5.20 -10.26
C ALA A 299 -28.22 -6.67 -10.44
N LEU A 300 -29.03 -7.20 -9.53
CA LEU A 300 -29.56 -8.57 -9.63
C LEU A 300 -30.69 -8.72 -10.67
N ALA A 301 -31.39 -7.64 -11.02
CA ALA A 301 -32.48 -7.67 -11.99
C ALA A 301 -32.01 -7.68 -13.47
N CYS A 302 -30.76 -7.31 -13.76
CA CYS A 302 -30.26 -7.24 -15.15
C CYS A 302 -29.62 -8.54 -15.66
N VAL A 303 -29.53 -9.60 -14.84
CA VAL A 303 -28.89 -10.88 -15.23
C VAL A 303 -29.87 -11.85 -15.90
N HIS A 304 -31.16 -11.49 -16.07
CA HIS A 304 -32.19 -12.41 -16.56
C HIS A 304 -32.84 -12.09 -17.91
N LEU A 305 -32.24 -11.23 -18.74
CA LEU A 305 -32.67 -11.07 -20.14
C LEU A 305 -31.48 -11.26 -21.09
N ALA A 306 -31.20 -12.52 -21.45
CA ALA A 306 -30.42 -12.85 -22.63
C ALA A 306 -31.39 -13.14 -23.80
N PRO A 307 -31.26 -12.48 -24.97
CA PRO A 307 -32.06 -12.81 -26.13
C PRO A 307 -31.52 -14.05 -26.82
N GLN A 308 -32.35 -15.08 -26.90
CA GLN A 308 -32.19 -16.25 -27.75
C GLN A 308 -32.38 -15.81 -29.21
N GLN A 309 -31.31 -15.64 -29.99
CA GLN A 309 -31.42 -15.45 -31.44
C GLN A 309 -30.89 -16.65 -32.23
N GLN A 310 -31.78 -17.10 -33.09
CA GLN A 310 -31.83 -18.34 -33.85
C GLN A 310 -30.73 -18.46 -34.91
N SER A 311 -30.22 -19.67 -35.03
CA SER A 311 -29.62 -20.18 -36.25
C SER A 311 -30.63 -20.14 -37.40
N ARG A 312 -30.29 -19.43 -38.48
CA ARG A 312 -30.88 -19.69 -39.80
C ARG A 312 -29.79 -20.05 -40.79
N GLN A 313 -29.89 -21.29 -41.21
CA GLN A 313 -29.22 -21.92 -42.32
C GLN A 313 -29.30 -21.05 -43.57
N ARG A 314 -28.18 -20.94 -44.30
CA ARG A 314 -28.19 -20.64 -45.74
C ARG A 314 -27.42 -21.74 -46.46
N THR A 315 -28.19 -22.66 -47.00
CA THR A 315 -27.89 -23.49 -48.16
C THR A 315 -28.13 -22.69 -49.45
N ALA A 316 -27.43 -23.10 -50.52
CA ALA A 316 -27.50 -22.65 -51.92
C ALA A 316 -26.87 -21.26 -52.20
N ALA A 317 -26.00 -21.09 -53.20
CA ALA A 317 -25.71 -21.86 -54.41
C ALA A 317 -24.20 -21.84 -54.73
#